data_AF-A0A2R6FMC9-F1
#
_entry.id   AF-A0A2R6FMC9-F1
#
_cell.length_a   1.000
_cell.length_b   1.000
_cell.length_c   1.000
_cell.angle_alpha   90.00
_cell.angle_beta   90.00
_cell.angle_gamma   90.00
#
_symmetry.space_group_name_H-M   'P 1'
#
loop_
_entity.id
_entity.type
_entity.pdbx_description
1 polymer ?
#
loop_
_entity_poly.entity_id
_entity_poly.type
_entity_poly.pdbx_seq_one_letter_code
_entity_poly.pdbx_strand_id
1 'polypeptide(L)'
;MRRRTVLASLTAGIGSLAGCNTTLGVERESPTTTPTESPTPTADDPDEGEEWEIGAASIVDLTTADRTYALAPLSYHSDDGAHIRARFSSTATPEGPATVEATLTNENPFENTFRLEWTPPFGRLYSDIPRPMGERNGDSTYRVKLIFAPTANHDLVENPPAIQRADDGYWRLATDTTPELPERVRLAPDETIHGEYALVGYAEGTGRGRPPGVYEFSRAGERPLRVTVWPTDSPGPATDSQFTGVSVPELPGDSNTAWFHDTDTSTPTFVRPSVERTDLPARIEFTFINRSRQSTGCGHWNFYKLLDAEWFHLGPLVHTADCRNVSPGDTKTWTLRAAAAEMAPCQAQSYPFLGGGRYAAIAGYGHATAQSGALVELDAPSVTVVPTDDVTAQRDGGTVTATSERWRTAPDSEGRSRVSLVLETAGDADRRLVAEQVMRRRYRGYRNTLAFGTADVERVVLRTDDRTADWTVGYDDGTTRFQYEEQAYRITRRTP
;
A
#
# COMPACT_ATOMS: atom_id res chain seq x y z
N MET A 1 -30.73 63.96 -10.65
CA MET A 1 -29.40 64.42 -10.22
C MET A 1 -28.47 63.21 -10.10
N ARG A 2 -27.25 63.34 -10.66
CA ARG A 2 -26.00 62.59 -10.42
C ARG A 2 -25.94 61.05 -10.65
N ARG A 3 -25.11 60.73 -11.66
CA ARG A 3 -24.42 59.47 -11.97
C ARG A 3 -23.47 59.02 -10.85
N ARG A 4 -23.20 57.71 -10.75
CA ARG A 4 -21.83 57.14 -10.71
C ARG A 4 -21.83 55.62 -10.95
N THR A 5 -21.00 55.21 -11.90
CA THR A 5 -20.56 53.85 -12.26
C THR A 5 -19.11 53.70 -11.81
N VAL A 6 -18.68 52.57 -11.21
CA VAL A 6 -17.31 51.95 -11.21
C VAL A 6 -17.50 50.51 -10.65
N LEU A 7 -17.25 49.36 -11.31
CA LEU A 7 -16.06 48.67 -11.84
C LEU A 7 -15.12 47.97 -10.81
N ALA A 8 -15.05 46.63 -10.96
CA ALA A 8 -13.96 45.67 -10.68
C ALA A 8 -13.31 45.54 -9.30
N SER A 9 -13.19 44.28 -8.81
CA SER A 9 -11.96 43.69 -8.27
C SER A 9 -12.11 42.17 -8.13
N LEU A 10 -11.28 41.41 -8.86
CA LEU A 10 -10.94 40.01 -8.61
C LEU A 10 -10.15 39.91 -7.30
N THR A 11 -10.49 38.94 -6.44
CA THR A 11 -9.58 38.47 -5.38
C THR A 11 -9.64 36.95 -5.28
N ALA A 12 -8.46 36.37 -5.48
CA ALA A 12 -8.13 34.98 -5.30
C ALA A 12 -8.33 34.55 -3.84
N GLY A 13 -9.00 33.41 -3.63
CA GLY A 13 -9.09 32.74 -2.35
C GLY A 13 -7.96 31.74 -2.20
N ILE A 14 -6.93 32.12 -1.44
CA ILE A 14 -5.82 31.27 -1.02
C ILE A 14 -6.35 30.24 -0.02
N GLY A 15 -6.37 28.97 -0.42
CA GLY A 15 -6.63 27.84 0.48
C GLY A 15 -5.33 27.41 1.16
N SER A 16 -5.11 27.93 2.37
CA SER A 16 -4.02 27.55 3.27
C SER A 16 -4.13 26.07 3.67
N LEU A 17 -3.14 25.25 3.33
CA LEU A 17 -2.97 23.91 3.91
C LEU A 17 -1.85 23.94 4.95
N ALA A 18 -2.23 23.53 6.15
CA ALA A 18 -1.46 23.60 7.39
C ALA A 18 -0.32 22.57 7.44
N GLY A 19 0.62 22.84 8.34
CA GLY A 19 1.94 22.23 8.46
C GLY A 19 1.96 20.74 8.80
N CYS A 20 3.04 20.10 8.36
CA CYS A 20 3.45 18.74 8.70
C CYS A 20 4.67 18.83 9.63
N ASN A 21 4.58 18.25 10.82
CA ASN A 21 5.74 17.99 11.68
C ASN A 21 6.03 16.48 11.66
N THR A 22 7.29 16.12 11.45
CA THR A 22 7.83 14.79 11.79
C THR A 22 9.19 14.96 12.45
N THR A 23 9.30 14.45 13.66
CA THR A 23 10.53 14.34 14.45
C THR A 23 11.18 12.98 14.19
N LEU A 24 12.46 13.00 13.80
CA LEU A 24 13.32 11.82 13.68
C LEU A 24 14.21 11.75 14.92
N GLY A 25 14.08 10.67 15.70
CA GLY A 25 15.01 10.32 16.77
C GLY A 25 15.64 8.96 16.43
N VAL A 26 16.95 8.97 16.24
CA VAL A 26 17.79 7.78 16.04
C VAL A 26 18.44 7.47 17.38
N GLU A 27 18.33 6.24 17.87
CA GLU A 27 19.29 5.69 18.80
C GLU A 27 19.54 4.20 18.50
N ARG A 28 20.81 3.82 18.66
CA ARG A 28 21.48 2.66 18.11
C ARG A 28 22.08 1.93 19.29
N GLU A 29 21.67 0.69 19.55
CA GLU A 29 22.42 -0.22 20.41
C GLU A 29 22.23 -1.66 19.96
N SER A 30 23.35 -2.37 19.81
CA SER A 30 23.44 -3.78 19.46
C SER A 30 23.58 -4.61 20.73
N PRO A 31 22.96 -5.81 20.80
CA PRO A 31 23.45 -6.84 21.69
C PRO A 31 23.94 -8.09 20.95
N THR A 32 25.05 -8.59 21.49
CA THR A 32 25.80 -9.81 21.20
C THR A 32 24.97 -11.09 21.40
N THR A 33 25.03 -12.03 20.47
CA THR A 33 24.47 -13.39 20.60
C THR A 33 25.51 -14.35 21.19
N THR A 34 25.09 -15.15 22.18
CA THR A 34 25.81 -16.34 22.68
C THR A 34 24.94 -17.56 22.34
N PRO A 35 25.50 -18.66 21.80
CA PRO A 35 24.71 -19.82 21.41
C PRO A 35 24.48 -20.74 22.61
N THR A 36 23.23 -21.15 22.84
CA THR A 36 22.89 -22.24 23.77
C THR A 36 22.14 -23.33 23.02
N GLU A 37 22.55 -24.56 23.32
CA GLU A 37 22.28 -25.83 22.64
C GLU A 37 20.80 -26.25 22.59
N SER A 38 20.48 -27.01 21.54
CA SER A 38 19.21 -27.72 21.33
C SER A 38 19.01 -28.89 22.29
N PRO A 39 17.78 -29.13 22.77
CA PRO A 39 17.34 -30.47 23.16
C PRO A 39 16.43 -31.11 22.09
N THR A 40 16.66 -32.41 21.91
CA THR A 40 15.96 -33.41 21.07
C THR A 40 14.51 -33.65 21.54
N PRO A 41 13.56 -34.04 20.66
CA PRO A 41 12.12 -34.00 20.94
C PRO A 41 11.65 -35.22 21.74
N THR A 42 10.69 -35.00 22.63
CA THR A 42 9.87 -36.06 23.25
C THR A 42 8.39 -35.79 22.90
N ALA A 43 7.67 -36.85 22.58
CA ALA A 43 6.35 -36.84 21.97
C ALA A 43 5.18 -36.58 22.95
N ASP A 44 4.15 -35.93 22.39
CA ASP A 44 2.71 -35.94 22.66
C ASP A 44 2.18 -35.74 24.10
N ASP A 45 1.74 -34.49 24.35
CA ASP A 45 0.54 -34.12 25.12
C ASP A 45 -0.11 -32.89 24.40
N PRO A 46 -1.44 -32.72 24.33
CA PRO A 46 -2.06 -31.62 23.59
C PRO A 46 -2.01 -30.35 24.44
N ASP A 47 -0.93 -29.59 24.31
CA ASP A 47 -0.67 -28.42 25.14
C ASP A 47 -1.58 -27.23 24.77
N GLU A 48 -2.18 -26.66 25.80
CA GLU A 48 -2.83 -25.35 25.84
C GLU A 48 -1.83 -24.27 25.44
N GLY A 49 -1.82 -23.91 24.15
CA GLY A 49 -0.88 -22.91 23.65
C GLY A 49 -0.86 -22.82 22.13
N GLU A 50 -2.02 -22.84 21.48
CA GLU A 50 -2.09 -22.44 20.07
C GLU A 50 -1.67 -20.97 20.01
N GLU A 51 -0.40 -20.72 19.64
CA GLU A 51 0.15 -19.38 19.52
C GLU A 51 -0.61 -18.66 18.40
N TRP A 52 -1.54 -17.77 18.79
CA TRP A 52 -2.34 -16.99 17.87
C TRP A 52 -1.40 -16.09 17.08
N GLU A 53 -1.02 -16.49 15.87
CA GLU A 53 -0.06 -15.75 15.06
C GLU A 53 -0.50 -14.29 14.91
N ILE A 54 0.35 -13.39 15.40
CA ILE A 54 0.14 -11.94 15.30
C ILE A 54 0.06 -11.57 13.82
N GLY A 55 -1.13 -11.16 13.36
CA GLY A 55 -1.38 -10.83 11.95
C GLY A 55 -2.05 -11.95 11.13
N ALA A 56 -2.56 -13.01 11.76
CA ALA A 56 -3.44 -13.97 11.11
C ALA A 56 -4.90 -13.48 11.05
N ALA A 57 -5.70 -14.14 10.21
CA ALA A 57 -7.15 -14.04 10.17
C ALA A 57 -7.75 -15.44 10.33
N SER A 58 -8.91 -15.54 10.97
CA SER A 58 -9.64 -16.80 11.13
C SER A 58 -10.62 -16.90 9.96
N ILE A 59 -10.60 -18.01 9.23
CA ILE A 59 -11.30 -18.14 7.96
C ILE A 59 -12.25 -19.33 7.99
N VAL A 60 -13.47 -19.13 7.49
CA VAL A 60 -14.43 -20.22 7.23
C VAL A 60 -15.05 -20.06 5.85
N ASP A 61 -15.23 -21.20 5.17
CA ASP A 61 -16.05 -21.30 3.96
C ASP A 61 -17.44 -21.77 4.38
N LEU A 62 -18.48 -21.01 4.01
CA LEU A 62 -19.85 -21.38 4.35
C LEU A 62 -20.28 -22.59 3.52
N THR A 63 -20.94 -23.55 4.16
CA THR A 63 -21.51 -24.70 3.42
C THR A 63 -22.90 -24.37 2.86
N THR A 64 -23.55 -23.31 3.34
CA THR A 64 -24.90 -22.92 2.96
C THR A 64 -24.97 -21.93 1.81
N ALA A 65 -23.85 -21.31 1.44
CA ALA A 65 -23.73 -20.34 0.35
C ALA A 65 -22.27 -20.23 -0.10
N ASP A 66 -22.03 -19.82 -1.35
CA ASP A 66 -20.70 -19.58 -1.90
C ASP A 66 -20.06 -18.32 -1.30
N ARG A 67 -19.62 -18.40 -0.03
CA ARG A 67 -18.98 -17.29 0.67
C ARG A 67 -17.90 -17.79 1.61
N THR A 68 -16.75 -17.12 1.53
CA THR A 68 -15.67 -17.22 2.51
C THR A 68 -15.70 -16.01 3.40
N TYR A 69 -15.62 -16.22 4.71
CA TYR A 69 -15.51 -15.18 5.71
C TYR A 69 -14.12 -15.21 6.34
N ALA A 70 -13.47 -14.05 6.47
CA ALA A 70 -12.24 -13.89 7.24
C ALA A 70 -12.44 -12.85 8.34
N LEU A 71 -12.25 -13.28 9.59
CA LEU A 71 -12.30 -12.46 10.80
C LEU A 71 -10.89 -11.98 11.16
N ALA A 72 -10.73 -10.68 11.27
CA ALA A 72 -9.46 -10.06 11.68
C ALA A 72 -9.69 -8.69 12.37
N PRO A 73 -8.75 -8.21 13.21
CA PRO A 73 -7.66 -9.00 13.78
C PRO A 73 -8.20 -10.06 14.75
N LEU A 74 -7.40 -11.09 15.04
CA LEU A 74 -7.77 -12.12 16.01
C LEU A 74 -7.62 -11.67 17.47
N SER A 75 -6.85 -10.61 17.70
CA SER A 75 -6.75 -9.96 19.00
C SER A 75 -6.52 -8.46 18.88
N TYR A 76 -6.97 -7.72 19.88
CA TYR A 76 -6.70 -6.30 20.03
C TYR A 76 -6.96 -5.84 21.47
N HIS A 77 -6.48 -4.65 21.82
CA HIS A 77 -6.74 -4.02 23.13
C HIS A 77 -7.78 -2.91 23.01
N SER A 78 -8.70 -2.83 23.97
CA SER A 78 -9.60 -1.69 24.11
C SER A 78 -8.88 -0.47 24.68
N ASP A 79 -9.52 0.71 24.58
CA ASP A 79 -8.97 1.99 25.10
C ASP A 79 -8.68 1.95 26.62
N ASP A 80 -9.40 1.11 27.36
CA ASP A 80 -9.29 0.89 28.81
C ASP A 80 -8.45 -0.36 29.18
N GLY A 81 -7.77 -0.96 28.20
CA GLY A 81 -6.76 -2.00 28.43
C GLY A 81 -7.31 -3.42 28.60
N ALA A 82 -8.56 -3.71 28.21
CA ALA A 82 -8.98 -5.11 28.07
C ALA A 82 -8.32 -5.70 26.83
N HIS A 83 -7.94 -6.97 26.93
CA HIS A 83 -7.48 -7.74 25.79
C HIS A 83 -8.63 -8.59 25.25
N ILE A 84 -8.94 -8.38 23.98
CA ILE A 84 -10.00 -9.09 23.28
C ILE A 84 -9.34 -10.08 22.34
N ARG A 85 -9.84 -11.32 22.34
CA ARG A 85 -9.52 -12.35 21.34
C ARG A 85 -10.80 -12.85 20.68
N ALA A 86 -10.77 -13.13 19.39
CA ALA A 86 -11.92 -13.67 18.66
C ALA A 86 -11.49 -14.55 17.47
N ARG A 87 -12.15 -15.70 17.27
CA ARG A 87 -11.99 -16.55 16.08
C ARG A 87 -13.29 -17.26 15.73
N PHE A 88 -13.42 -17.74 14.50
CA PHE A 88 -14.47 -18.68 14.17
C PHE A 88 -14.25 -20.00 14.91
N SER A 89 -15.30 -20.49 15.59
CA SER A 89 -15.34 -21.82 16.20
C SER A 89 -16.06 -22.83 15.31
N SER A 90 -16.95 -22.38 14.40
CA SER A 90 -17.59 -23.23 13.40
C SER A 90 -18.00 -22.45 12.14
N THR A 91 -18.23 -23.17 11.04
CA THR A 91 -18.79 -22.61 9.80
C THR A 91 -20.32 -22.76 9.75
N ALA A 92 -20.98 -21.99 8.89
CA ALA A 92 -22.42 -22.11 8.69
C ALA A 92 -22.77 -23.42 7.96
N THR A 93 -23.76 -24.13 8.50
CA THR A 93 -24.37 -25.34 7.95
C THR A 93 -25.89 -25.19 7.88
N PRO A 94 -26.61 -26.15 7.25
CA PRO A 94 -28.08 -26.17 7.33
C PRO A 94 -28.62 -26.22 8.76
N GLU A 95 -27.84 -26.75 9.71
CA GLU A 95 -28.20 -26.92 11.12
C GLU A 95 -27.87 -25.70 11.99
N GLY A 96 -26.86 -24.90 11.63
CA GLY A 96 -26.46 -23.73 12.42
C GLY A 96 -25.68 -22.66 11.66
N PRO A 97 -25.62 -21.41 12.19
CA PRO A 97 -24.82 -20.34 11.63
C PRO A 97 -23.31 -20.58 11.85
N ALA A 98 -22.47 -19.79 11.17
CA ALA A 98 -21.07 -19.69 11.56
C ALA A 98 -20.99 -19.07 12.96
N THR A 99 -20.20 -19.66 13.85
CA THR A 99 -20.05 -19.18 15.23
C THR A 99 -18.65 -18.61 15.45
N VAL A 100 -18.59 -17.58 16.30
CA VAL A 100 -17.37 -16.92 16.73
C VAL A 100 -17.29 -17.05 18.24
N GLU A 101 -16.18 -17.59 18.73
CA GLU A 101 -15.83 -17.52 20.14
C GLU A 101 -14.96 -16.29 20.38
N ALA A 102 -15.20 -15.60 21.48
CA ALA A 102 -14.43 -14.44 21.89
C ALA A 102 -14.24 -14.39 23.41
N THR A 103 -13.15 -13.76 23.83
CA THR A 103 -12.84 -13.49 25.23
C THR A 103 -12.54 -12.01 25.44
N LEU A 104 -12.93 -11.47 26.59
CA LEU A 104 -12.51 -10.17 27.08
C LEU A 104 -11.83 -10.37 28.43
N THR A 105 -10.53 -10.11 28.50
CA THR A 105 -9.72 -10.30 29.71
C THR A 105 -9.22 -8.97 30.24
N ASN A 106 -9.32 -8.76 31.55
CA ASN A 106 -8.67 -7.63 32.21
C ASN A 106 -7.18 -7.91 32.44
N GLU A 107 -6.32 -7.45 31.53
CA GLU A 107 -4.86 -7.54 31.69
C GLU A 107 -4.26 -6.42 32.57
N ASN A 108 -5.09 -5.52 33.12
CA ASN A 108 -4.60 -4.54 34.07
C ASN A 108 -4.28 -5.22 35.41
N PRO A 109 -3.25 -4.77 36.14
CA PRO A 109 -2.89 -5.32 37.44
C PRO A 109 -3.86 -4.90 38.57
N PHE A 110 -5.00 -4.29 38.22
CA PHE A 110 -6.01 -3.81 39.15
C PHE A 110 -7.41 -4.05 38.58
N GLU A 111 -8.39 -4.09 39.47
CA GLU A 111 -9.79 -4.18 39.09
C GLU A 111 -10.21 -2.93 38.30
N ASN A 112 -10.82 -3.13 37.14
CA ASN A 112 -11.20 -2.05 36.24
C ASN A 112 -12.65 -2.18 35.77
N THR A 113 -13.26 -1.05 35.37
CA THR A 113 -14.59 -1.03 34.77
C THR A 113 -14.48 -0.74 33.28
N PHE A 114 -14.83 -1.71 32.46
CA PHE A 114 -14.74 -1.67 31.02
C PHE A 114 -16.01 -1.12 30.38
N ARG A 115 -15.86 -0.31 29.33
CA ARG A 115 -17.00 0.16 28.52
C ARG A 115 -17.20 -0.76 27.33
N LEU A 116 -18.36 -1.41 27.26
CA LEU A 116 -18.63 -2.42 26.23
C LEU A 116 -19.21 -1.84 24.94
N GLU A 117 -19.87 -0.68 25.01
CA GLU A 117 -20.53 -0.01 23.86
C GLU A 117 -19.63 0.11 22.59
N TRP A 118 -18.32 0.21 22.76
CA TRP A 118 -17.34 0.32 21.65
C TRP A 118 -16.36 -0.86 21.58
N THR A 119 -16.64 -1.95 22.27
CA THR A 119 -15.74 -3.12 22.41
C THR A 119 -16.37 -4.34 21.72
N PRO A 120 -16.28 -4.44 20.38
CA PRO A 120 -16.81 -5.58 19.65
C PRO A 120 -16.03 -6.89 19.94
N PRO A 121 -16.67 -8.05 20.02
CA PRO A 121 -18.11 -8.26 19.88
C PRO A 121 -18.91 -8.00 21.17
N PHE A 122 -18.28 -7.72 22.31
CA PHE A 122 -18.93 -7.58 23.63
C PHE A 122 -19.87 -6.37 23.84
N GLY A 123 -20.06 -5.50 22.85
CA GLY A 123 -21.14 -4.51 22.88
C GLY A 123 -21.49 -3.91 21.54
N ARG A 124 -20.51 -3.59 20.68
CA ARG A 124 -20.81 -3.23 19.29
C ARG A 124 -21.08 -4.49 18.44
N LEU A 125 -22.33 -4.94 18.47
CA LEU A 125 -22.76 -6.17 17.80
C LEU A 125 -22.96 -6.02 16.29
N TYR A 126 -23.14 -4.80 15.79
CA TYR A 126 -23.49 -4.53 14.40
C TYR A 126 -22.32 -3.99 13.61
N SER A 127 -22.13 -4.53 12.40
CA SER A 127 -21.18 -3.97 11.46
C SER A 127 -21.66 -2.62 10.91
N ASP A 128 -20.73 -1.87 10.36
CA ASP A 128 -21.02 -0.79 9.41
C ASP A 128 -21.53 -1.37 8.09
N ILE A 129 -22.04 -0.49 7.22
CA ILE A 129 -22.47 -0.90 5.88
C ILE A 129 -21.23 -1.41 5.14
N PRO A 130 -21.28 -2.61 4.53
CA PRO A 130 -20.11 -3.18 3.90
C PRO A 130 -19.65 -2.33 2.72
N ARG A 131 -18.33 -2.26 2.55
CA ARG A 131 -17.67 -1.64 1.41
C ARG A 131 -16.92 -2.68 0.59
N PRO A 132 -16.85 -2.56 -0.75
CA PRO A 132 -16.00 -3.44 -1.55
C PRO A 132 -14.55 -3.39 -1.07
N MET A 133 -13.85 -4.52 -1.14
CA MET A 133 -12.43 -4.57 -0.77
C MET A 133 -11.61 -3.61 -1.64
N GLY A 134 -10.82 -2.76 -0.98
CA GLY A 134 -9.99 -1.76 -1.65
C GLY A 134 -10.72 -0.49 -2.07
N GLU A 135 -11.99 -0.34 -1.71
CA GLU A 135 -12.80 0.83 -2.03
C GLU A 135 -13.30 1.53 -0.77
N ARG A 136 -13.57 2.83 -0.89
CA ARG A 136 -14.02 3.65 0.25
C ARG A 136 -15.51 3.55 0.51
N ASN A 137 -16.31 3.39 -0.54
CA ASN A 137 -17.77 3.42 -0.51
C ASN A 137 -18.33 2.21 -1.28
N GLY A 138 -19.55 1.81 -0.96
CA GLY A 138 -20.30 0.81 -1.72
C GLY A 138 -21.78 1.13 -1.76
N ASP A 139 -22.52 0.46 -2.65
CA ASP A 139 -23.95 0.70 -2.90
C ASP A 139 -24.86 -0.12 -1.96
N SER A 140 -24.32 -0.58 -0.84
CA SER A 140 -25.04 -1.41 0.13
C SER A 140 -25.88 -0.58 1.09
N THR A 141 -26.89 -1.22 1.69
CA THR A 141 -27.76 -0.61 2.71
C THR A 141 -27.58 -1.32 4.05
N TYR A 142 -28.18 -0.79 5.13
CA TYR A 142 -28.12 -1.42 6.46
C TYR A 142 -28.60 -2.88 6.47
N ARG A 143 -29.49 -3.26 5.54
CA ARG A 143 -30.11 -4.59 5.46
C ARG A 143 -29.13 -5.74 5.23
N VAL A 144 -27.94 -5.45 4.71
CA VAL A 144 -26.91 -6.47 4.45
C VAL A 144 -25.83 -6.55 5.53
N LYS A 145 -25.90 -5.71 6.58
CA LYS A 145 -24.95 -5.70 7.70
C LYS A 145 -24.83 -7.08 8.37
N LEU A 146 -23.68 -7.32 8.99
CA LEU A 146 -23.42 -8.47 9.83
C LEU A 146 -23.68 -8.13 11.29
N ILE A 147 -24.10 -9.14 12.05
CA ILE A 147 -24.46 -9.05 13.45
C ILE A 147 -23.77 -10.20 14.18
N PHE A 148 -23.05 -9.87 15.25
CA PHE A 148 -22.67 -10.84 16.27
C PHE A 148 -23.88 -11.05 17.19
N ALA A 149 -24.67 -12.09 16.93
CA ALA A 149 -25.81 -12.45 17.78
C ALA A 149 -25.33 -13.39 18.89
N PRO A 150 -25.35 -12.98 20.17
CA PRO A 150 -24.87 -13.82 21.27
C PRO A 150 -25.70 -15.11 21.36
N THR A 151 -25.05 -16.22 21.69
CA THR A 151 -25.72 -17.50 21.93
C THR A 151 -26.00 -17.69 23.43
N ALA A 152 -26.54 -18.86 23.81
CA ALA A 152 -26.70 -19.21 25.22
C ALA A 152 -25.35 -19.45 25.94
N ASN A 153 -24.25 -19.60 25.19
CA ASN A 153 -22.89 -19.79 25.73
C ASN A 153 -22.16 -18.44 25.88
N HIS A 154 -22.85 -17.40 26.33
CA HIS A 154 -22.29 -16.06 26.51
C HIS A 154 -22.53 -15.57 27.94
N ASP A 155 -21.46 -15.29 28.68
CA ASP A 155 -21.52 -15.02 30.13
C ASP A 155 -22.41 -13.84 30.51
N LEU A 156 -22.53 -12.84 29.63
CA LEU A 156 -23.34 -11.63 29.85
C LEU A 156 -24.79 -11.72 29.32
N VAL A 157 -25.23 -12.84 28.75
CA VAL A 157 -26.54 -12.95 28.08
C VAL A 157 -27.32 -14.15 28.60
N GLU A 158 -28.46 -13.89 29.22
CA GLU A 158 -29.38 -14.95 29.66
C GLU A 158 -30.35 -15.36 28.55
N ASN A 159 -30.80 -14.41 27.73
CA ASN A 159 -31.84 -14.60 26.72
C ASN A 159 -31.30 -14.23 25.33
N PRO A 160 -30.65 -15.17 24.61
CA PRO A 160 -30.13 -14.90 23.29
C PRO A 160 -31.25 -14.62 22.28
N PRO A 161 -31.00 -13.79 21.24
CA PRO A 161 -31.98 -13.55 20.19
C PRO A 161 -32.29 -14.82 19.41
N ALA A 162 -33.53 -14.96 18.95
CA ALA A 162 -33.89 -16.03 18.03
C ALA A 162 -33.25 -15.80 16.64
N ILE A 163 -32.72 -16.86 16.05
CA ILE A 163 -32.13 -16.85 14.71
C ILE A 163 -32.82 -17.88 13.81
N GLN A 164 -32.80 -17.65 12.51
CA GLN A 164 -33.36 -18.55 11.52
C GLN A 164 -32.56 -18.50 10.22
N ARG A 165 -32.58 -19.61 9.47
CA ARG A 165 -32.04 -19.67 8.12
C ARG A 165 -33.12 -19.22 7.12
N ALA A 166 -32.77 -18.28 6.25
CA ALA A 166 -33.62 -17.85 5.16
C ALA A 166 -33.42 -18.75 3.92
N ASP A 167 -34.37 -18.66 2.96
CA ASP A 167 -34.33 -19.43 1.71
C ASP A 167 -33.11 -19.11 0.83
N ASP A 168 -32.49 -17.95 1.05
CA ASP A 168 -31.23 -17.54 0.38
C ASP A 168 -29.98 -18.22 0.97
N GLY A 169 -30.17 -19.14 1.93
CA GLY A 169 -29.11 -19.93 2.56
C GLY A 169 -28.41 -19.24 3.72
N TYR A 170 -28.69 -17.96 3.97
CA TYR A 170 -28.04 -17.19 5.03
C TYR A 170 -28.83 -17.20 6.34
N TRP A 171 -28.09 -17.24 7.45
CA TRP A 171 -28.63 -17.11 8.78
C TRP A 171 -28.88 -15.64 9.15
N ARG A 172 -30.01 -15.38 9.81
CA ARG A 172 -30.52 -14.05 10.15
C ARG A 172 -31.16 -14.08 11.54
N LEU A 173 -31.31 -12.91 12.16
CA LEU A 173 -32.22 -12.77 13.28
C LEU A 173 -33.65 -13.12 12.82
N ALA A 174 -34.42 -13.80 13.68
CA ALA A 174 -35.84 -14.10 13.42
C ALA A 174 -36.72 -12.85 13.61
N THR A 175 -36.31 -11.94 14.48
CA THR A 175 -36.91 -10.62 14.70
C THR A 175 -35.81 -9.57 14.79
N ASP A 176 -36.11 -8.30 14.52
CA ASP A 176 -35.11 -7.21 14.66
C ASP A 176 -34.86 -6.79 16.11
N THR A 177 -35.07 -7.71 17.05
CA THR A 177 -34.80 -7.49 18.48
C THR A 177 -33.29 -7.44 18.68
N THR A 178 -32.81 -6.32 19.21
CA THR A 178 -31.40 -6.14 19.55
C THR A 178 -31.12 -6.85 20.88
N PRO A 179 -30.07 -7.68 20.98
CA PRO A 179 -29.64 -8.25 22.25
C PRO A 179 -29.22 -7.12 23.20
N GLU A 180 -29.75 -7.13 24.43
CA GLU A 180 -29.32 -6.20 25.46
C GLU A 180 -28.05 -6.76 26.14
N LEU A 181 -26.92 -6.08 25.92
CA LEU A 181 -25.68 -6.32 26.64
C LEU A 181 -25.48 -5.18 27.66
N PRO A 182 -24.82 -5.45 28.81
CA PRO A 182 -24.52 -4.40 29.75
C PRO A 182 -23.59 -3.36 29.10
N GLU A 183 -23.83 -2.08 29.37
CA GLU A 183 -22.94 -1.01 28.84
C GLU A 183 -21.54 -1.06 29.46
N ARG A 184 -21.43 -1.62 30.67
CA ARG A 184 -20.20 -1.71 31.44
C ARG A 184 -20.12 -3.00 32.22
N VAL A 185 -18.91 -3.48 32.41
CA VAL A 185 -18.60 -4.62 33.28
C VAL A 185 -17.40 -4.28 34.14
N ARG A 186 -17.42 -4.73 35.40
CA ARG A 186 -16.31 -4.57 36.33
C ARG A 186 -15.64 -5.91 36.49
N LEU A 187 -14.33 -5.95 36.26
CA LEU A 187 -13.54 -7.18 36.27
C LEU A 187 -12.33 -7.02 37.19
N ALA A 188 -12.07 -8.04 38.01
CA ALA A 188 -10.83 -8.20 38.76
C ALA A 188 -9.63 -8.37 37.80
N PRO A 189 -8.38 -8.24 38.30
CA PRO A 189 -7.20 -8.59 37.51
C PRO A 189 -7.31 -10.03 37.00
N ASP A 190 -6.95 -10.25 35.74
CA ASP A 190 -6.96 -11.55 35.05
C ASP A 190 -8.34 -12.22 34.93
N GLU A 191 -9.43 -11.52 35.31
CA GLU A 191 -10.79 -12.03 35.10
C GLU A 191 -11.16 -11.95 33.62
N THR A 192 -11.78 -13.03 33.12
CA THR A 192 -12.16 -13.20 31.70
C THR A 192 -13.66 -13.40 31.58
N ILE A 193 -14.25 -12.71 30.61
CA ILE A 193 -15.60 -12.95 30.11
C ILE A 193 -15.51 -13.77 28.83
N HIS A 194 -16.29 -14.83 28.74
CA HIS A 194 -16.43 -15.67 27.56
C HIS A 194 -17.72 -15.34 26.81
N GLY A 195 -17.62 -15.25 25.48
CA GLY A 195 -18.74 -15.00 24.60
C GLY A 195 -18.70 -15.89 23.37
N GLU A 196 -19.81 -16.57 23.09
CA GLU A 196 -20.06 -17.19 21.79
C GLU A 196 -21.13 -16.38 21.02
N TYR A 197 -20.88 -16.16 19.73
CA TYR A 197 -21.75 -15.39 18.85
C TYR A 197 -22.04 -16.15 17.56
N ALA A 198 -23.30 -16.22 17.18
CA ALA A 198 -23.71 -16.54 15.82
C ALA A 198 -23.52 -15.32 14.90
N LEU A 199 -22.80 -15.48 13.79
CA LEU A 199 -22.60 -14.41 12.81
C LEU A 199 -23.71 -14.42 11.76
N VAL A 200 -24.64 -13.46 11.87
CA VAL A 200 -25.92 -13.46 11.13
C VAL A 200 -26.22 -12.11 10.46
N GLY A 201 -27.28 -12.05 9.64
CA GLY A 201 -27.81 -10.79 9.07
C GLY A 201 -29.11 -10.31 9.72
N TYR A 202 -29.59 -9.14 9.30
CA TYR A 202 -30.92 -8.62 9.66
C TYR A 202 -32.04 -9.48 9.06
N ALA A 203 -33.18 -9.53 9.75
CA ALA A 203 -34.40 -10.20 9.30
C ALA A 203 -34.90 -9.59 7.98
N GLU A 204 -34.96 -8.25 7.92
CA GLU A 204 -35.34 -7.47 6.73
C GLU A 204 -34.37 -7.63 5.53
N GLY A 205 -33.21 -8.23 5.76
CA GLY A 205 -32.21 -8.48 4.71
C GLY A 205 -32.49 -9.69 3.83
N THR A 206 -33.57 -10.43 4.08
CA THR A 206 -33.94 -11.64 3.32
C THR A 206 -34.00 -11.36 1.81
N GLY A 207 -33.36 -12.21 1.01
CA GLY A 207 -33.31 -12.06 -0.45
C GLY A 207 -32.32 -11.00 -0.95
N ARG A 208 -31.60 -10.31 -0.06
CA ARG A 208 -30.49 -9.39 -0.42
C ARG A 208 -29.13 -10.10 -0.47
N GLY A 209 -29.07 -11.37 -0.05
CA GLY A 209 -27.85 -12.16 0.02
C GLY A 209 -26.82 -11.60 1.00
N ARG A 210 -25.55 -11.93 0.76
CA ARG A 210 -24.38 -11.38 1.44
C ARG A 210 -23.40 -10.83 0.39
N PRO A 211 -23.37 -9.52 0.14
CA PRO A 211 -22.42 -8.92 -0.79
C PRO A 211 -20.96 -9.16 -0.35
N PRO A 212 -20.03 -9.43 -1.29
CA PRO A 212 -18.61 -9.37 -1.00
C PRO A 212 -18.20 -7.98 -0.49
N GLY A 213 -17.29 -7.92 0.47
CA GLY A 213 -16.84 -6.65 1.05
C GLY A 213 -16.31 -6.79 2.46
N VAL A 214 -15.94 -5.66 3.05
CA VAL A 214 -15.44 -5.55 4.42
C VAL A 214 -16.55 -5.06 5.32
N TYR A 215 -16.89 -5.85 6.32
CA TYR A 215 -17.87 -5.56 7.37
C TYR A 215 -17.13 -5.16 8.64
N GLU A 216 -17.06 -3.87 8.92
CA GLU A 216 -16.30 -3.34 10.06
C GLU A 216 -17.18 -3.17 11.29
N PHE A 217 -16.69 -3.62 12.43
CA PHE A 217 -17.28 -3.42 13.75
C PHE A 217 -16.33 -2.49 14.50
N SER A 218 -16.53 -1.16 14.39
CA SER A 218 -15.54 -0.24 14.96
C SER A 218 -16.05 1.14 15.30
N ARG A 219 -15.50 1.73 16.36
CA ARG A 219 -15.29 3.18 16.43
C ARG A 219 -14.14 3.55 15.48
N ALA A 220 -14.18 4.74 14.87
CA ALA A 220 -13.07 5.23 14.04
C ALA A 220 -11.73 5.10 14.81
N GLY A 221 -10.82 4.25 14.30
CA GLY A 221 -9.55 3.86 14.90
C GLY A 221 -8.72 3.00 13.93
N GLU A 222 -7.47 2.65 14.27
CA GLU A 222 -6.50 2.15 13.26
C GLU A 222 -6.74 0.71 12.79
N ARG A 223 -7.38 -0.17 13.58
CA ARG A 223 -7.69 -1.57 13.18
C ARG A 223 -9.01 -2.08 13.76
N PRO A 224 -10.15 -1.76 13.13
CA PRO A 224 -11.45 -2.38 13.41
C PRO A 224 -11.38 -3.91 13.51
N LEU A 225 -12.15 -4.51 14.43
CA LEU A 225 -12.63 -5.87 14.23
C LEU A 225 -13.46 -5.88 12.95
N ARG A 226 -13.16 -6.76 12.01
CA ARG A 226 -13.84 -6.84 10.72
C ARG A 226 -14.06 -8.28 10.32
N VAL A 227 -15.12 -8.49 9.55
CA VAL A 227 -15.31 -9.69 8.75
C VAL A 227 -15.22 -9.30 7.28
N THR A 228 -14.25 -9.83 6.57
CA THR A 228 -14.16 -9.67 5.12
C THR A 228 -14.83 -10.87 4.44
N VAL A 229 -15.65 -10.60 3.43
CA VAL A 229 -16.44 -11.60 2.71
C VAL A 229 -16.10 -11.57 1.22
N TRP A 230 -15.91 -12.74 0.62
CA TRP A 230 -15.76 -12.90 -0.83
C TRP A 230 -16.38 -14.24 -1.32
N PRO A 231 -16.63 -14.40 -2.63
CA PRO A 231 -17.08 -15.67 -3.19
C PRO A 231 -15.99 -16.74 -3.02
N THR A 232 -16.35 -17.92 -2.51
CA THR A 232 -15.41 -19.02 -2.25
C THR A 232 -14.83 -19.57 -3.54
N ASP A 233 -15.70 -19.81 -4.52
CA ASP A 233 -15.34 -20.45 -5.79
C ASP A 233 -14.84 -19.45 -6.84
N SER A 234 -14.91 -18.15 -6.56
CA SER A 234 -14.48 -17.08 -7.47
C SER A 234 -13.89 -15.88 -6.72
N PRO A 235 -12.73 -16.04 -6.07
CA PRO A 235 -12.10 -14.99 -5.27
C PRO A 235 -11.48 -13.85 -6.11
N GLY A 236 -11.34 -14.01 -7.42
CA GLY A 236 -10.68 -13.06 -8.31
C GLY A 236 -11.43 -11.76 -8.60
N PRO A 237 -10.90 -10.93 -9.51
CA PRO A 237 -11.59 -9.71 -9.94
C PRO A 237 -12.91 -10.05 -10.63
N ALA A 238 -13.89 -9.16 -10.45
CA ALA A 238 -15.19 -9.23 -11.12
C ALA A 238 -15.17 -8.59 -12.52
N THR A 239 -14.10 -7.86 -12.85
CA THR A 239 -13.93 -7.13 -14.10
C THR A 239 -12.58 -7.43 -14.69
N ASP A 240 -12.55 -7.73 -15.98
CA ASP A 240 -11.32 -7.96 -16.71
C ASP A 240 -10.50 -6.67 -16.86
N SER A 241 -9.19 -6.83 -17.05
CA SER A 241 -8.28 -5.75 -17.38
C SER A 241 -8.49 -5.26 -18.82
N GLN A 242 -8.27 -3.97 -19.05
CA GLN A 242 -8.14 -3.38 -20.40
C GLN A 242 -6.85 -3.82 -21.12
N PHE A 243 -5.94 -4.50 -20.43
CA PHE A 243 -4.71 -5.04 -20.98
C PHE A 243 -4.74 -6.57 -21.14
N THR A 244 -5.91 -7.21 -21.03
CA THR A 244 -6.03 -8.66 -21.26
C THR A 244 -5.40 -9.08 -22.59
N GLY A 245 -4.56 -10.12 -22.55
CA GLY A 245 -3.83 -10.64 -23.72
C GLY A 245 -2.58 -9.86 -24.11
N VAL A 246 -2.21 -8.81 -23.38
CA VAL A 246 -0.94 -8.10 -23.58
C VAL A 246 0.20 -8.91 -22.96
N SER A 247 1.20 -9.26 -23.77
CA SER A 247 2.45 -9.82 -23.26
C SER A 247 3.45 -8.70 -22.96
N VAL A 248 4.14 -8.80 -21.83
CA VAL A 248 5.22 -7.88 -21.43
C VAL A 248 6.52 -8.65 -21.16
N PRO A 249 7.70 -8.02 -21.33
CA PRO A 249 8.97 -8.64 -20.96
C PRO A 249 9.05 -8.85 -19.45
N GLU A 250 9.91 -9.77 -19.02
CA GLU A 250 10.19 -10.01 -17.61
C GLU A 250 10.83 -8.78 -16.95
N LEU A 251 10.52 -8.58 -15.67
CA LEU A 251 11.14 -7.52 -14.89
C LEU A 251 12.59 -7.89 -14.54
N PRO A 252 13.51 -6.91 -14.46
CA PRO A 252 14.87 -7.15 -14.02
C PRO A 252 14.91 -7.75 -12.60
N GLY A 253 15.75 -8.77 -12.38
CA GLY A 253 15.98 -9.36 -11.06
C GLY A 253 15.18 -10.62 -10.73
N ASP A 254 14.92 -11.47 -11.74
CA ASP A 254 14.42 -12.86 -11.62
C ASP A 254 13.30 -13.07 -10.58
N SER A 255 12.18 -12.38 -10.76
CA SER A 255 10.99 -12.61 -9.93
C SER A 255 9.74 -12.67 -10.79
N ASN A 256 9.18 -13.89 -10.88
CA ASN A 256 7.88 -14.13 -11.50
C ASN A 256 6.85 -13.16 -10.91
N THR A 257 6.18 -12.42 -11.79
CA THR A 257 5.18 -11.41 -11.42
C THR A 257 3.81 -11.93 -11.81
N ALA A 258 2.90 -11.99 -10.85
CA ALA A 258 1.49 -12.22 -11.13
C ALA A 258 0.87 -10.92 -11.64
N TRP A 259 0.63 -10.83 -12.94
CA TRP A 259 0.09 -9.62 -13.55
C TRP A 259 -1.43 -9.56 -13.47
N PHE A 260 -1.98 -8.40 -13.13
CA PHE A 260 -3.42 -8.16 -13.07
C PHE A 260 -4.14 -8.51 -14.38
N HIS A 261 -3.51 -8.25 -15.53
CA HIS A 261 -4.11 -8.53 -16.84
C HIS A 261 -4.13 -10.01 -17.23
N ASP A 262 -3.46 -10.86 -16.44
CA ASP A 262 -3.52 -12.32 -16.58
C ASP A 262 -4.46 -12.96 -15.55
N THR A 263 -5.06 -12.16 -14.65
CA THR A 263 -5.93 -12.67 -13.59
C THR A 263 -7.34 -12.94 -14.08
N ASP A 264 -7.95 -13.96 -13.50
CA ASP A 264 -9.32 -14.38 -13.77
C ASP A 264 -10.14 -14.48 -12.47
N THR A 265 -11.41 -14.87 -12.58
CA THR A 265 -12.30 -15.02 -11.42
C THR A 265 -11.80 -16.01 -10.37
N SER A 266 -10.85 -16.89 -10.67
CA SER A 266 -10.27 -17.84 -9.72
C SER A 266 -9.04 -17.29 -8.97
N THR A 267 -8.49 -16.16 -9.40
CA THR A 267 -7.19 -15.66 -8.93
C THR A 267 -7.30 -14.93 -7.58
N PRO A 268 -6.83 -15.50 -6.45
CA PRO A 268 -7.18 -15.01 -5.11
C PRO A 268 -6.39 -13.77 -4.66
N THR A 269 -5.27 -13.46 -5.30
CA THR A 269 -4.45 -12.29 -4.95
C THR A 269 -4.03 -11.54 -6.19
N PHE A 270 -4.14 -10.22 -6.16
CA PHE A 270 -3.79 -9.37 -7.30
C PHE A 270 -3.62 -7.91 -6.89
N VAL A 271 -2.94 -7.13 -7.73
CA VAL A 271 -2.86 -5.67 -7.62
C VAL A 271 -3.86 -5.06 -8.59
N ARG A 272 -4.84 -4.32 -8.09
CA ARG A 272 -5.80 -3.60 -8.92
C ARG A 272 -5.46 -2.10 -8.96
N PRO A 273 -5.27 -1.50 -10.14
CA PRO A 273 -5.19 -0.05 -10.26
C PRO A 273 -6.60 0.57 -10.22
N SER A 274 -6.72 1.79 -9.71
CA SER A 274 -7.98 2.55 -9.74
C SER A 274 -8.36 2.96 -11.17
N VAL A 275 -7.38 3.03 -12.06
CA VAL A 275 -7.53 3.30 -13.49
C VAL A 275 -6.36 2.70 -14.26
N GLU A 276 -6.62 2.11 -15.42
CA GLU A 276 -5.59 1.51 -16.29
C GLU A 276 -5.08 2.46 -17.36
N ARG A 277 -5.84 3.50 -17.71
CA ARG A 277 -5.46 4.53 -18.70
C ARG A 277 -5.89 5.92 -18.26
N THR A 278 -5.00 6.90 -18.28
CA THR A 278 -5.31 8.27 -17.86
C THR A 278 -4.34 9.29 -18.44
N ASP A 279 -4.77 10.54 -18.55
CA ASP A 279 -3.92 11.70 -18.84
C ASP A 279 -3.11 12.15 -17.61
N LEU A 280 -2.08 12.97 -17.83
CA LEU A 280 -1.33 13.66 -16.76
C LEU A 280 -1.81 15.11 -16.55
N PRO A 281 -1.82 15.62 -15.30
CA PRO A 281 -1.41 14.97 -14.06
C PRO A 281 -2.47 13.99 -13.52
N ALA A 282 -2.01 12.93 -12.85
CA ALA A 282 -2.88 11.87 -12.34
C ALA A 282 -2.60 11.50 -10.88
N ARG A 283 -3.63 11.00 -10.21
CA ARG A 283 -3.55 10.30 -8.93
C ARG A 283 -4.12 8.90 -9.12
N ILE A 284 -3.27 7.88 -9.06
CA ILE A 284 -3.63 6.50 -9.30
C ILE A 284 -3.44 5.73 -7.99
N GLU A 285 -4.48 5.07 -7.50
CA GLU A 285 -4.39 4.17 -6.35
C GLU A 285 -4.15 2.76 -6.88
N PHE A 286 -3.16 2.07 -6.31
CA PHE A 286 -2.92 0.65 -6.57
C PHE A 286 -3.22 -0.09 -5.28
N THR A 287 -4.10 -1.07 -5.35
CA THR A 287 -4.52 -1.85 -4.20
C THR A 287 -4.19 -3.31 -4.42
N PHE A 288 -3.26 -3.83 -3.62
CA PHE A 288 -3.09 -5.26 -3.46
C PHE A 288 -4.27 -5.81 -2.64
N ILE A 289 -4.90 -6.87 -3.14
CA ILE A 289 -6.04 -7.54 -2.51
C ILE A 289 -5.62 -8.97 -2.20
N ASN A 290 -5.79 -9.40 -0.94
CA ASN A 290 -5.54 -10.77 -0.52
C ASN A 290 -6.86 -11.47 -0.14
N ARG A 291 -7.39 -12.28 -1.07
CA ARG A 291 -8.51 -13.21 -0.82
C ARG A 291 -8.05 -14.67 -0.80
N SER A 292 -6.75 -14.88 -0.58
CA SER A 292 -6.22 -16.22 -0.32
C SER A 292 -6.42 -16.60 1.15
N ARG A 293 -6.07 -17.84 1.50
CA ARG A 293 -6.06 -18.32 2.89
C ARG A 293 -4.73 -18.06 3.61
N GLN A 294 -3.77 -17.41 2.97
CA GLN A 294 -2.42 -17.20 3.49
C GLN A 294 -2.08 -15.71 3.57
N SER A 295 -1.32 -15.33 4.59
CA SER A 295 -0.75 -13.99 4.67
C SER A 295 0.37 -13.82 3.64
N THR A 296 0.49 -12.63 3.07
CA THR A 296 1.63 -12.26 2.20
C THR A 296 2.49 -11.21 2.89
N GLY A 297 3.80 -11.44 2.96
CA GLY A 297 4.72 -10.61 3.76
C GLY A 297 5.74 -9.81 2.98
N CYS A 298 6.38 -8.87 3.67
CA CYS A 298 7.57 -8.10 3.26
C CYS A 298 7.51 -7.45 1.86
N GLY A 299 6.33 -7.05 1.40
CA GLY A 299 6.17 -6.44 0.10
C GLY A 299 6.70 -5.00 0.03
N HIS A 300 7.45 -4.73 -1.04
CA HIS A 300 7.87 -3.39 -1.43
C HIS A 300 7.21 -2.98 -2.75
N TRP A 301 6.99 -1.68 -2.95
CA TRP A 301 6.41 -1.18 -4.19
C TRP A 301 7.51 -0.78 -5.14
N ASN A 302 7.40 -1.11 -6.42
CA ASN A 302 8.29 -0.60 -7.46
C ASN A 302 7.46 -0.03 -8.62
N PHE A 303 8.02 0.94 -9.33
CA PHE A 303 7.42 1.57 -10.50
C PHE A 303 8.40 1.56 -11.67
N TYR A 304 7.95 1.10 -12.83
CA TYR A 304 8.77 0.93 -14.02
C TYR A 304 8.14 1.59 -15.24
N LYS A 305 8.99 2.01 -16.17
CA LYS A 305 8.61 2.43 -17.53
C LYS A 305 8.94 1.31 -18.51
N LEU A 306 8.02 0.98 -19.42
CA LEU A 306 8.33 0.12 -20.56
C LEU A 306 8.75 1.01 -21.75
N LEU A 307 9.91 0.73 -22.34
CA LEU A 307 10.38 1.36 -23.57
C LEU A 307 11.19 0.33 -24.36
N ASP A 308 10.88 0.15 -25.64
CA ASP A 308 11.57 -0.80 -26.54
C ASP A 308 11.72 -2.23 -25.97
N ALA A 309 10.65 -2.76 -25.40
CA ALA A 309 10.62 -4.07 -24.74
C ALA A 309 11.60 -4.22 -23.56
N GLU A 310 11.99 -3.11 -22.93
CA GLU A 310 12.84 -3.08 -21.75
C GLU A 310 12.16 -2.28 -20.61
N TRP A 311 12.29 -2.79 -19.39
CA TRP A 311 11.75 -2.15 -18.18
C TRP A 311 12.80 -1.28 -17.49
N PHE A 312 12.48 0.00 -17.32
CA PHE A 312 13.33 0.97 -16.63
C PHE A 312 12.76 1.28 -15.25
N HIS A 313 13.50 0.94 -14.20
CA HIS A 313 13.09 1.21 -12.83
C HIS A 313 13.09 2.70 -12.53
N LEU A 314 11.93 3.24 -12.16
CA LEU A 314 11.75 4.65 -11.79
C LEU A 314 11.78 4.84 -10.28
N GLY A 315 11.43 3.85 -9.48
CA GLY A 315 11.60 3.92 -8.02
C GLY A 315 10.60 3.09 -7.22
N PRO A 316 10.70 3.16 -5.89
CA PRO A 316 11.67 3.93 -5.12
C PRO A 316 13.08 3.33 -5.21
N LEU A 317 14.12 4.17 -5.06
CA LEU A 317 15.51 3.71 -5.16
C LEU A 317 16.03 3.01 -3.91
N VAL A 318 15.31 3.16 -2.80
CA VAL A 318 15.65 2.58 -1.50
C VAL A 318 14.34 2.09 -0.90
N HIS A 319 14.34 0.84 -0.47
CA HIS A 319 13.28 0.25 0.32
C HIS A 319 13.64 0.34 1.79
N THR A 320 12.67 0.69 2.63
CA THR A 320 12.81 0.57 4.07
C THR A 320 12.73 -0.90 4.45
N ALA A 321 13.50 -1.37 5.44
CA ALA A 321 13.41 -2.75 5.96
C ALA A 321 12.10 -3.07 6.72
N ASP A 322 11.05 -2.28 6.50
CA ASP A 322 9.73 -2.44 7.09
C ASP A 322 9.02 -3.60 6.39
N CYS A 323 8.99 -4.75 7.04
CA CYS A 323 8.24 -5.91 6.58
C CYS A 323 6.81 -5.84 7.11
N ARG A 324 5.86 -5.51 6.23
CA ARG A 324 4.43 -5.49 6.55
C ARG A 324 3.73 -6.66 5.90
N ASN A 325 2.94 -7.39 6.67
CA ASN A 325 2.11 -8.46 6.17
C ASN A 325 0.73 -7.95 5.72
N VAL A 326 0.13 -8.64 4.76
CA VAL A 326 -1.26 -8.48 4.35
C VAL A 326 -1.96 -9.80 4.60
N SER A 327 -2.80 -9.82 5.63
CA SER A 327 -3.53 -11.01 6.06
C SER A 327 -4.60 -11.44 5.05
N PRO A 328 -5.14 -12.66 5.17
CA PRO A 328 -6.35 -13.05 4.44
C PRO A 328 -7.50 -12.07 4.69
N GLY A 329 -8.17 -11.65 3.63
CA GLY A 329 -9.24 -10.66 3.72
C GLY A 329 -8.77 -9.22 3.89
N ASP A 330 -7.46 -8.95 3.79
CA ASP A 330 -6.90 -7.61 3.86
C ASP A 330 -6.49 -7.06 2.50
N THR A 331 -6.21 -5.75 2.51
CA THR A 331 -5.73 -5.02 1.34
C THR A 331 -4.58 -4.11 1.73
N LYS A 332 -3.79 -3.74 0.73
CA LYS A 332 -2.74 -2.73 0.89
C LYS A 332 -2.76 -1.79 -0.30
N THR A 333 -3.04 -0.52 -0.02
CA THR A 333 -3.12 0.52 -1.04
C THR A 333 -1.94 1.48 -0.95
N TRP A 334 -1.38 1.82 -2.09
CA TRP A 334 -0.46 2.95 -2.24
C TRP A 334 -0.94 3.86 -3.36
N THR A 335 -0.53 5.14 -3.31
CA THR A 335 -0.96 6.14 -4.28
C THR A 335 0.23 6.62 -5.09
N LEU A 336 0.19 6.42 -6.40
CA LEU A 336 1.07 7.11 -7.33
C LEU A 336 0.52 8.50 -7.62
N ARG A 337 1.34 9.53 -7.42
CA ARG A 337 1.05 10.88 -7.94
C ARG A 337 1.98 11.13 -9.13
N ALA A 338 1.40 11.34 -10.29
CA ALA A 338 2.10 11.41 -11.56
C ALA A 338 1.90 12.77 -12.21
N ALA A 339 2.96 13.35 -12.77
CA ALA A 339 2.88 14.60 -13.54
C ALA A 339 3.97 14.66 -14.62
N ALA A 340 3.69 15.36 -15.71
CA ALA A 340 4.68 15.66 -16.76
C ALA A 340 5.66 16.77 -16.36
N ALA A 341 5.27 17.61 -15.39
CA ALA A 341 6.06 18.73 -14.91
C ALA A 341 6.71 18.44 -13.54
N GLU A 342 7.47 19.42 -13.04
CA GLU A 342 7.99 19.38 -11.67
C GLU A 342 6.85 19.33 -10.65
N MET A 343 7.08 18.63 -9.55
CA MET A 343 6.15 18.54 -8.43
C MET A 343 6.86 18.98 -7.16
N ALA A 344 6.13 19.66 -6.28
CA ALA A 344 6.62 19.95 -4.94
C ALA A 344 7.04 18.64 -4.24
N PRO A 345 8.16 18.63 -3.50
CA PRO A 345 8.62 17.46 -2.78
C PRO A 345 7.66 17.19 -1.63
N CYS A 346 6.67 16.32 -1.87
CA CYS A 346 5.66 16.02 -0.87
C CYS A 346 5.84 14.62 -0.28
N GLN A 347 6.15 13.58 -1.08
CA GLN A 347 6.18 12.17 -0.64
C GLN A 347 7.05 11.29 -1.55
N ALA A 348 7.46 10.10 -1.07
CA ALA A 348 8.24 9.11 -1.84
C ALA A 348 7.51 8.53 -3.06
N GLN A 349 6.18 8.73 -3.15
CA GLN A 349 5.31 8.17 -4.19
C GLN A 349 4.91 9.22 -5.25
N SER A 350 5.58 10.38 -5.26
CA SER A 350 5.44 11.40 -6.29
C SER A 350 6.47 11.21 -7.40
N TYR A 351 5.98 11.09 -8.64
CA TYR A 351 6.77 10.90 -9.84
C TYR A 351 6.53 12.08 -10.79
N PRO A 352 7.35 13.13 -10.69
CA PRO A 352 7.37 14.22 -11.67
C PRO A 352 8.06 13.76 -12.95
N PHE A 353 7.89 14.54 -14.01
CA PHE A 353 8.52 14.33 -15.31
C PHE A 353 8.25 12.92 -15.90
N LEU A 354 7.00 12.48 -15.86
CA LEU A 354 6.55 11.29 -16.59
C LEU A 354 6.06 11.67 -18.00
N GLY A 355 6.32 10.78 -18.96
CA GLY A 355 5.85 10.91 -20.33
C GLY A 355 4.69 9.99 -20.65
N GLY A 356 4.28 9.98 -21.91
CA GLY A 356 3.29 9.03 -22.40
C GLY A 356 3.83 7.61 -22.52
N GLY A 357 2.93 6.64 -22.45
CA GLY A 357 3.19 5.22 -22.72
C GLY A 357 2.94 4.32 -21.50
N ARG A 358 3.50 3.11 -21.55
CA ARG A 358 3.18 2.05 -20.59
C ARG A 358 4.11 2.01 -19.40
N TYR A 359 3.53 1.78 -18.23
CA TYR A 359 4.21 1.67 -16.95
C TYR A 359 3.71 0.44 -16.21
N ALA A 360 4.51 -0.04 -15.26
CA ALA A 360 4.15 -1.12 -14.34
C ALA A 360 4.29 -0.64 -12.89
N ALA A 361 3.27 -0.92 -12.08
CA ALA A 361 3.32 -0.78 -10.64
C ALA A 361 3.32 -2.16 -10.01
N ILE A 362 4.36 -2.45 -9.23
CA ILE A 362 4.63 -3.75 -8.66
C ILE A 362 4.49 -3.65 -7.15
N ALA A 363 3.83 -4.62 -6.54
CA ALA A 363 3.89 -4.88 -5.11
C ALA A 363 4.60 -6.21 -4.89
N GLY A 364 5.59 -6.22 -4.00
CA GLY A 364 6.26 -7.44 -3.51
C GLY A 364 5.37 -8.34 -2.65
N TYR A 365 4.06 -8.31 -2.89
CA TYR A 365 3.09 -9.24 -2.34
C TYR A 365 2.61 -10.13 -3.47
N GLY A 366 2.68 -11.44 -3.27
CA GLY A 366 2.19 -12.43 -4.23
C GLY A 366 1.78 -13.71 -3.54
N HIS A 367 0.93 -14.48 -4.22
CA HIS A 367 0.57 -15.84 -3.86
C HIS A 367 0.97 -16.75 -5.02
N ALA A 368 1.71 -17.83 -4.74
CA ALA A 368 2.44 -18.65 -5.73
C ALA A 368 3.56 -17.92 -6.51
N THR A 369 3.56 -16.59 -6.54
CA THR A 369 4.65 -15.74 -7.01
C THR A 369 5.23 -14.89 -5.88
N ALA A 370 6.44 -14.36 -6.07
CA ALA A 370 7.05 -13.44 -5.11
C ALA A 370 6.40 -12.06 -5.11
N GLN A 371 5.75 -11.67 -6.21
CA GLN A 371 5.18 -10.34 -6.39
C GLN A 371 3.97 -10.34 -7.33
N SER A 372 3.19 -9.28 -7.24
CA SER A 372 2.04 -9.00 -8.10
C SER A 372 2.18 -7.62 -8.72
N GLY A 373 1.70 -7.46 -9.96
CA GLY A 373 1.88 -6.22 -10.72
C GLY A 373 0.63 -5.82 -11.49
N ALA A 374 0.51 -4.52 -11.75
CA ALA A 374 -0.50 -3.98 -12.65
C ALA A 374 0.13 -3.04 -13.67
N LEU A 375 -0.45 -3.00 -14.85
CA LEU A 375 -0.08 -2.05 -15.89
C LEU A 375 -0.91 -0.78 -15.77
N VAL A 376 -0.31 0.34 -16.16
CA VAL A 376 -1.02 1.60 -16.42
C VAL A 376 -0.43 2.27 -17.66
N GLU A 377 -1.28 2.88 -18.46
CA GLU A 377 -0.88 3.67 -19.61
C GLU A 377 -1.18 5.14 -19.34
N LEU A 378 -0.17 5.99 -19.53
CA LEU A 378 -0.31 7.43 -19.40
C LEU A 378 -0.41 8.03 -20.80
N ASP A 379 -1.45 8.82 -21.06
CA ASP A 379 -1.55 9.61 -22.28
C ASP A 379 -0.91 10.99 -22.05
N ALA A 380 0.25 11.19 -22.64
CA ALA A 380 1.04 12.41 -22.53
C ALA A 380 2.12 12.44 -23.62
N PRO A 381 2.70 13.61 -23.94
CA PRO A 381 3.90 13.68 -24.77
C PRO A 381 5.08 12.94 -24.12
N SER A 382 6.06 12.53 -24.93
CA SER A 382 7.35 12.07 -24.43
C SER A 382 8.07 13.18 -23.66
N VAL A 383 8.89 12.78 -22.69
CA VAL A 383 9.67 13.73 -21.88
C VAL A 383 10.91 14.18 -22.65
N THR A 384 11.10 15.49 -22.75
CA THR A 384 12.35 16.07 -23.25
C THR A 384 13.29 16.37 -22.08
N VAL A 385 14.57 16.01 -22.22
CA VAL A 385 15.60 16.39 -21.25
C VAL A 385 15.91 17.88 -21.39
N VAL A 386 15.61 18.63 -20.33
CA VAL A 386 15.91 20.07 -20.22
C VAL A 386 16.82 20.32 -19.02
N PRO A 387 17.68 21.36 -19.03
CA PRO A 387 18.55 21.62 -17.88
C PRO A 387 17.72 22.04 -16.65
N THR A 388 18.34 22.08 -15.48
CA THR A 388 17.74 22.71 -14.30
C THR A 388 17.86 24.23 -14.40
N ASP A 389 16.89 24.95 -13.83
CA ASP A 389 16.81 26.43 -13.91
C ASP A 389 18.02 27.16 -13.30
N ASP A 390 18.79 26.49 -12.44
CA ASP A 390 19.99 27.00 -11.79
C ASP A 390 21.28 26.81 -12.61
N VAL A 391 21.17 26.35 -13.86
CA VAL A 391 22.31 26.11 -14.76
C VAL A 391 22.34 27.13 -15.90
N THR A 392 23.50 27.74 -16.09
CA THR A 392 23.80 28.59 -17.25
C THR A 392 24.86 27.92 -18.12
N ALA A 393 24.75 28.01 -19.44
CA ALA A 393 25.72 27.43 -20.36
C ALA A 393 26.41 28.48 -21.24
N GLN A 394 27.68 28.22 -21.56
CA GLN A 394 28.48 28.96 -22.52
C GLN A 394 29.04 27.97 -23.54
N ARG A 395 29.03 28.35 -24.81
CA ARG A 395 29.58 27.52 -25.89
C ARG A 395 30.84 28.15 -26.45
N ASP A 396 31.87 27.32 -26.60
CA ASP A 396 33.12 27.66 -27.27
C ASP A 396 33.46 26.52 -28.26
N GLY A 397 33.25 26.79 -29.55
CA GLY A 397 33.36 25.78 -30.61
C GLY A 397 32.47 24.55 -30.35
N GLY A 398 33.09 23.37 -30.35
CA GLY A 398 32.45 22.09 -30.06
C GLY A 398 32.30 21.77 -28.57
N THR A 399 32.69 22.67 -27.66
CA THR A 399 32.58 22.46 -26.21
C THR A 399 31.52 23.36 -25.60
N VAL A 400 30.62 22.79 -24.78
CA VAL A 400 29.67 23.53 -23.95
C VAL A 400 30.10 23.44 -22.48
N THR A 401 30.30 24.58 -21.83
CA THR A 401 30.53 24.64 -20.37
C THR A 401 29.24 25.07 -19.67
N ALA A 402 28.61 24.14 -18.96
CA ALA A 402 27.45 24.38 -18.11
C ALA A 402 27.91 24.63 -16.67
N THR A 403 27.42 25.69 -16.02
CA THR A 403 27.77 26.05 -14.64
C THR A 403 26.51 26.12 -13.79
N SER A 404 26.44 25.24 -12.78
CA SER A 404 25.37 25.23 -11.79
C SER A 404 25.62 26.24 -10.66
N GLU A 405 24.56 26.78 -10.08
CA GLU A 405 24.66 27.67 -8.91
C GLU A 405 25.33 26.98 -7.71
N ARG A 406 25.19 25.65 -7.61
CA ARG A 406 25.87 24.82 -6.62
C ARG A 406 27.39 24.90 -6.69
N TRP A 407 27.95 24.98 -7.90
CA TRP A 407 29.40 25.16 -8.07
C TRP A 407 29.87 26.54 -7.63
N ARG A 408 29.05 27.58 -7.87
CA ARG A 408 29.38 28.96 -7.46
C ARG A 408 29.43 29.10 -5.95
N THR A 409 28.49 28.45 -5.27
CA THR A 409 28.27 28.51 -3.82
C THR A 409 28.98 27.40 -3.02
N ALA A 410 29.58 26.42 -3.71
CA ALA A 410 30.35 25.34 -3.11
C ALA A 410 31.55 25.90 -2.30
N PRO A 411 31.69 25.54 -1.01
CA PRO A 411 32.87 25.90 -0.23
C PRO A 411 34.07 25.06 -0.65
N ASP A 412 35.27 25.61 -0.50
CA ASP A 412 36.53 24.91 -0.77
C ASP A 412 36.92 23.94 0.38
N SER A 413 35.94 23.25 0.97
CA SER A 413 36.11 22.29 2.07
C SER A 413 35.78 20.86 1.62
N GLU A 414 36.32 19.86 2.32
CA GLU A 414 36.06 18.43 2.04
C GLU A 414 34.54 18.11 2.00
N GLY A 415 34.10 17.33 1.00
CA GLY A 415 32.72 16.88 0.81
C GLY A 415 31.74 17.87 0.16
N ARG A 416 32.18 19.10 -0.17
CA ARG A 416 31.40 20.06 -0.98
C ARG A 416 32.27 20.80 -1.98
N SER A 417 33.37 20.18 -2.41
CA SER A 417 34.33 20.79 -3.31
C SER A 417 33.71 21.06 -4.69
N ARG A 418 34.24 22.10 -5.35
CA ARG A 418 33.97 22.39 -6.76
C ARG A 418 34.55 21.26 -7.60
N VAL A 419 33.73 20.66 -8.45
CA VAL A 419 34.15 19.60 -9.37
C VAL A 419 33.57 19.86 -10.77
N SER A 420 34.11 19.16 -11.76
CA SER A 420 33.56 19.14 -13.11
C SER A 420 33.22 17.73 -13.55
N LEU A 421 32.11 17.58 -14.24
CA LEU A 421 31.74 16.37 -14.98
C LEU A 421 31.92 16.64 -16.47
N VAL A 422 32.61 15.75 -17.17
CA VAL A 422 32.86 15.87 -18.61
C VAL A 422 32.12 14.76 -19.33
N LEU A 423 31.10 15.12 -20.12
CA LEU A 423 30.35 14.23 -21.01
C LEU A 423 30.97 14.24 -22.41
N GLU A 424 31.21 13.05 -22.94
CA GLU A 424 31.71 12.80 -24.30
C GLU A 424 30.93 11.63 -24.91
N THR A 425 30.90 11.54 -26.24
CA THR A 425 30.39 10.33 -26.91
C THR A 425 31.32 9.14 -26.65
N ALA A 426 30.74 7.95 -26.62
CA ALA A 426 31.44 6.69 -26.46
C ALA A 426 30.98 5.68 -27.53
N GLY A 427 31.77 4.63 -27.75
CA GLY A 427 31.40 3.53 -28.66
C GLY A 427 30.53 2.47 -28.00
N ASP A 428 30.49 2.43 -26.67
CA ASP A 428 29.84 1.42 -25.85
C ASP A 428 29.29 2.01 -24.55
N ALA A 429 28.35 1.30 -23.94
CA ALA A 429 27.66 1.71 -22.72
C ALA A 429 27.45 0.52 -21.78
N ASP A 430 27.53 0.77 -20.47
CA ASP A 430 27.35 -0.28 -19.44
C ASP A 430 25.90 -0.40 -18.99
N ARG A 431 25.07 0.63 -19.28
CA ARG A 431 23.66 0.70 -18.90
C ARG A 431 22.89 1.65 -19.81
N ARG A 432 21.57 1.53 -19.84
CA ARG A 432 20.68 2.45 -20.58
C ARG A 432 19.85 3.31 -19.63
N LEU A 433 19.57 4.55 -20.04
CA LEU A 433 18.76 5.53 -19.30
C LEU A 433 17.62 6.07 -20.14
N VAL A 434 16.49 6.35 -19.49
CA VAL A 434 15.33 7.03 -20.09
C VAL A 434 15.15 8.44 -19.56
N ALA A 435 14.46 9.29 -20.32
CA ALA A 435 14.23 10.69 -19.98
C ALA A 435 13.57 10.87 -18.59
N GLU A 436 12.61 10.01 -18.23
CA GLU A 436 11.96 10.01 -16.93
C GLU A 436 12.92 9.73 -15.76
N GLN A 437 14.00 8.97 -15.97
CA GLN A 437 15.05 8.77 -14.96
C GLN A 437 15.97 9.99 -14.92
N VAL A 438 16.44 10.45 -16.09
CA VAL A 438 17.37 11.57 -16.25
C VAL A 438 16.82 12.84 -15.62
N MET A 439 15.53 13.12 -15.80
CA MET A 439 14.91 14.35 -15.31
C MET A 439 14.82 14.44 -13.77
N ARG A 440 15.04 13.34 -13.04
CA ARG A 440 14.92 13.29 -11.58
C ARG A 440 16.10 13.94 -10.88
N ARG A 441 15.85 14.42 -9.65
CA ARG A 441 16.83 15.12 -8.81
C ARG A 441 18.16 14.36 -8.61
N ARG A 442 18.12 13.03 -8.46
CA ARG A 442 19.34 12.22 -8.28
C ARG A 442 20.19 12.15 -9.55
N TYR A 443 19.58 12.31 -10.72
CA TYR A 443 20.24 12.23 -12.02
C TYR A 443 20.61 13.62 -12.58
N ARG A 444 20.67 14.65 -11.71
CA ARG A 444 20.96 16.04 -12.12
C ARG A 444 22.24 16.20 -12.93
N GLY A 445 23.30 15.42 -12.65
CA GLY A 445 24.52 15.46 -13.46
C GLY A 445 24.24 15.04 -14.91
N TYR A 446 23.58 13.89 -15.11
CA TYR A 446 23.12 13.44 -16.43
C TYR A 446 22.22 14.47 -17.11
N ARG A 447 21.19 14.97 -16.40
CA ARG A 447 20.25 15.97 -16.92
C ARG A 447 20.96 17.20 -17.47
N ASN A 448 21.86 17.76 -16.67
CA ASN A 448 22.53 19.02 -16.99
C ASN A 448 23.71 18.87 -17.95
N THR A 449 24.14 17.64 -18.26
CA THR A 449 25.07 17.40 -19.38
C THR A 449 24.32 17.06 -20.67
N LEU A 450 23.33 16.16 -20.61
CA LEU A 450 22.59 15.67 -21.79
C LEU A 450 21.74 16.76 -22.43
N ALA A 451 21.19 17.70 -21.65
CA ALA A 451 20.42 18.82 -22.18
C ALA A 451 21.18 19.72 -23.17
N PHE A 452 22.51 19.62 -23.21
CA PHE A 452 23.37 20.36 -24.14
C PHE A 452 24.08 19.45 -25.15
N GLY A 453 23.79 18.15 -25.15
CA GLY A 453 24.36 17.19 -26.09
C GLY A 453 23.63 17.22 -27.43
N THR A 454 24.09 18.06 -28.34
CA THR A 454 23.60 18.12 -29.72
C THR A 454 24.66 17.55 -30.68
N ALA A 455 24.28 17.23 -31.93
CA ALA A 455 25.17 16.60 -32.91
C ALA A 455 26.44 17.43 -33.22
N ASP A 456 26.41 18.73 -32.96
CA ASP A 456 27.50 19.70 -33.16
C ASP A 456 28.29 20.02 -31.87
N VAL A 457 28.04 19.28 -30.78
CA VAL A 457 28.76 19.40 -29.50
C VAL A 457 29.55 18.11 -29.26
N GLU A 458 30.87 18.24 -29.27
CA GLU A 458 31.81 17.13 -29.03
C GLU A 458 31.96 16.82 -27.53
N ARG A 459 31.83 17.85 -26.69
CA ARG A 459 32.08 17.75 -25.24
C ARG A 459 31.20 18.70 -24.44
N VAL A 460 30.61 18.20 -23.35
CA VAL A 460 29.93 19.04 -22.36
C VAL A 460 30.67 18.98 -21.02
N VAL A 461 31.05 20.13 -20.48
CA VAL A 461 31.68 20.27 -19.16
C VAL A 461 30.67 20.88 -18.19
N LEU A 462 30.17 20.08 -17.25
CA LEU A 462 29.30 20.54 -16.18
C LEU A 462 30.12 20.85 -14.92
N ARG A 463 30.20 22.13 -14.56
CA ARG A 463 30.74 22.62 -13.28
C ARG A 463 29.68 22.48 -12.19
N THR A 464 29.93 21.61 -11.21
CA THR A 464 28.97 21.24 -10.16
C THR A 464 29.61 20.94 -8.80
N ASP A 465 28.82 20.53 -7.82
CA ASP A 465 29.29 20.12 -6.49
C ASP A 465 29.62 18.62 -6.44
N ASP A 466 30.45 18.26 -5.47
CA ASP A 466 30.88 16.88 -5.20
C ASP A 466 29.70 15.89 -5.13
N ARG A 467 28.65 16.26 -4.40
CA ARG A 467 27.44 15.45 -4.24
C ARG A 467 26.75 15.12 -5.57
N THR A 468 26.68 16.07 -6.50
CA THR A 468 26.09 15.83 -7.83
C THR A 468 27.01 14.92 -8.66
N ALA A 469 28.32 15.09 -8.55
CA ALA A 469 29.28 14.19 -9.19
C ALA A 469 29.17 12.76 -8.65
N ASP A 470 29.16 12.56 -7.34
CA ASP A 470 29.04 11.25 -6.69
C ASP A 470 27.76 10.51 -7.10
N TRP A 471 26.63 11.23 -7.20
CA TRP A 471 25.38 10.64 -7.68
C TRP A 471 25.39 10.28 -9.16
N THR A 472 26.31 10.84 -9.93
CA THR A 472 26.42 10.62 -11.37
C THR A 472 27.39 9.49 -11.67
N VAL A 473 28.63 9.60 -11.21
CA VAL A 473 29.70 8.65 -11.55
C VAL A 473 29.93 7.58 -10.49
N GLY A 474 29.41 7.73 -9.28
CA GLY A 474 29.74 6.86 -8.13
C GLY A 474 30.71 7.54 -7.17
N TYR A 475 30.82 7.03 -5.94
CA TYR A 475 31.74 7.58 -4.92
C TYR A 475 33.19 7.18 -5.20
N ASP A 476 33.40 5.90 -5.55
CA ASP A 476 34.73 5.33 -5.83
C ASP A 476 35.11 5.39 -7.31
N ASP A 477 34.13 5.57 -8.19
CA ASP A 477 34.29 5.55 -9.64
C ASP A 477 34.40 6.95 -10.21
N GLY A 478 35.54 7.26 -10.85
CA GLY A 478 35.75 8.54 -11.52
C GLY A 478 35.08 8.64 -12.90
N THR A 479 34.45 7.57 -13.40
CA THR A 479 33.90 7.50 -14.76
C THR A 479 32.74 6.52 -14.84
N THR A 480 31.73 6.84 -15.66
CA THR A 480 30.61 5.95 -15.97
C THR A 480 30.27 6.04 -17.47
N ARG A 481 29.81 4.93 -18.06
CA ARG A 481 29.30 4.88 -19.44
C ARG A 481 27.83 4.49 -19.44
N PHE A 482 27.06 5.15 -20.28
CA PHE A 482 25.63 4.89 -20.40
C PHE A 482 25.12 5.21 -21.80
N GLN A 483 24.04 4.56 -22.18
CA GLN A 483 23.29 4.84 -23.39
C GLN A 483 22.10 5.71 -23.03
N TYR A 484 21.88 6.75 -23.81
CA TYR A 484 20.67 7.56 -23.79
C TYR A 484 20.18 7.69 -25.23
N GLU A 485 18.91 7.37 -25.45
CA GLU A 485 18.37 7.15 -26.80
C GLU A 485 19.24 6.11 -27.56
N GLU A 486 19.72 6.44 -28.76
CA GLU A 486 20.56 5.55 -29.59
C GLU A 486 22.08 5.83 -29.43
N GLN A 487 22.47 6.76 -28.55
CA GLN A 487 23.87 7.19 -28.41
C GLN A 487 24.46 6.75 -27.07
N ALA A 488 25.66 6.16 -27.14
CA ALA A 488 26.49 5.87 -25.97
C ALA A 488 27.33 7.10 -25.57
N TYR A 489 27.43 7.33 -24.27
CA TYR A 489 28.15 8.44 -23.67
C TYR A 489 29.04 7.96 -22.53
N ARG A 490 30.09 8.74 -22.25
CA ARG A 490 30.95 8.60 -21.08
C ARG A 490 30.95 9.91 -20.30
N ILE A 491 30.70 9.84 -18.99
CA ILE A 491 30.90 10.96 -18.06
C ILE A 491 32.11 10.66 -17.18
N THR A 492 33.05 11.61 -17.11
CA THR A 492 34.23 11.55 -16.25
C THR A 492 34.22 12.69 -15.24
N ARG A 493 34.47 12.38 -13.97
CA ARG A 493 34.70 13.37 -12.92
C ARG A 493 36.13 13.93 -13.02
N ARG A 494 36.24 15.25 -12.92
CA ARG A 494 37.52 15.98 -12.82
C ARG A 494 37.50 16.90 -11.62
N THR A 495 38.53 16.82 -10.81
CA THR A 495 38.86 17.86 -9.84
C THR A 495 39.52 19.04 -10.56
N PRO A 496 39.31 20.27 -10.06
CA PRO A 496 39.91 21.49 -10.63
C PRO A 496 41.44 21.45 -10.70
#